data_AF-E9E2S9-F1
#
_entry.id   AF-E9E2S9-F1
#
_cell.length_a   1.000
_cell.length_b   1.000
_cell.length_c   1.000
_cell.angle_alpha   90.00
_cell.angle_beta   90.00
_cell.angle_gamma   90.00
#
_symmetry.space_group_name_H-M   'P 1'
#
loop_
_entity.id
_entity.type
_entity.pdbx_description
1 polymer ?
#
loop_
_entity_poly.entity_id
_entity_poly.type
_entity_poly.pdbx_seq_one_letter_code
_entity_poly.pdbx_strand_id
1 'polypeptide(L)'
;MASKPKELSGPSFEAMVRLETGHHAAGMSKICFHLDEAAKYVSNARQADILAEYIECFSTGSLEAYRNPQKSWVADIFPRVETILGFVEPYGDPYGVRAEWEGVVCIPDPDETYKLKALVEKSTIYNDTTPITADDLIYYTYLHIGVEGMPALRTFNVRDNIWGQPHARFEPRFAILKHSLLDGGGVLAVSHDAQAETVHVSVDRSKISSHGKPSLGRMLCCIQIWRCIADVESCRSFYQPLSAADGAHKTWRHIVAS
;
A
#
# COMPACT_ATOMS: atom_id res chain seq x y z
N MET A 1 7.43 17.09 31.29
CA MET A 1 7.28 16.24 32.49
C MET A 1 6.43 15.05 32.10
N ALA A 2 6.88 13.81 32.33
CA ALA A 2 6.03 12.64 32.09
C ALA A 2 4.78 12.75 32.97
N SER A 3 3.59 12.73 32.37
CA SER A 3 2.34 12.62 33.14
C SER A 3 2.34 11.32 33.93
N LYS A 4 1.71 11.31 35.11
CA LYS A 4 1.53 10.06 35.87
C LYS A 4 0.93 8.98 34.94
N PRO A 5 1.42 7.74 34.99
CA PRO A 5 0.87 6.66 34.18
C PRO A 5 -0.63 6.50 34.42
N LYS A 6 -1.39 6.34 33.34
CA LYS A 6 -2.83 6.07 33.43
C LYS A 6 -3.02 4.56 33.55
N GLU A 7 -3.67 4.12 34.62
CA GLU A 7 -3.98 2.70 34.84
C GLU A 7 -5.39 2.39 34.30
N LEU A 8 -5.49 1.32 33.52
CA LEU A 8 -6.73 0.78 32.97
C LEU A 8 -6.98 -0.58 33.62
N SER A 9 -8.16 -0.73 34.23
CA SER A 9 -8.64 -1.98 34.83
C SER A 9 -10.16 -2.06 34.71
N GLY A 10 -10.72 -3.27 34.81
CA GLY A 10 -12.16 -3.48 34.73
C GLY A 10 -12.54 -4.88 34.22
N PRO A 11 -13.84 -5.20 34.13
CA PRO A 11 -14.33 -6.52 33.73
C PRO A 11 -13.87 -6.96 32.33
N SER A 12 -13.53 -5.99 31.47
CA SER A 12 -13.03 -6.22 30.11
C SER A 12 -11.51 -6.43 30.02
N PHE A 13 -10.79 -6.35 31.15
CA PHE A 13 -9.35 -6.51 31.20
C PHE A 13 -8.99 -7.69 32.10
N GLU A 14 -8.33 -8.70 31.54
CA GLU A 14 -7.82 -9.85 32.29
C GLU A 14 -6.61 -9.51 33.17
N ALA A 15 -5.99 -8.34 32.95
CA ALA A 15 -4.87 -7.81 33.72
C ALA A 15 -4.92 -6.28 33.81
N MET A 16 -4.25 -5.71 34.80
CA MET A 16 -4.04 -4.26 34.89
C MET A 16 -3.13 -3.80 33.75
N VAL A 17 -3.57 -2.82 32.96
CA VAL A 17 -2.78 -2.21 31.89
C VAL A 17 -2.36 -0.81 32.32
N ARG A 18 -1.05 -0.53 32.29
CA ARG A 18 -0.50 0.80 32.58
C ARG A 18 -0.09 1.49 31.28
N LEU A 19 -0.63 2.68 31.04
CA LEU A 19 -0.27 3.53 29.91
C LEU A 19 0.78 4.54 30.35
N GLU A 20 1.95 4.50 29.69
CA GLU A 20 3.06 5.42 29.92
C GLU A 20 3.37 6.20 28.65
N THR A 21 3.73 7.47 28.82
CA THR A 21 4.11 8.39 27.73
C THR A 21 5.62 8.59 27.71
N GLY A 22 6.17 9.04 26.58
CA GLY A 22 7.58 9.45 26.48
C GLY A 22 8.51 8.39 25.88
N HIS A 23 7.96 7.35 25.25
CA HIS A 23 8.77 6.46 24.42
C HIS A 23 9.48 7.28 23.32
N HIS A 24 10.78 7.05 23.14
CA HIS A 24 11.64 7.84 22.23
C HIS A 24 11.69 9.36 22.49
N ALA A 25 11.35 9.85 23.69
CA ALA A 25 11.28 11.29 24.01
C ALA A 25 12.53 12.11 23.63
N ALA A 26 13.73 11.52 23.75
CA ALA A 26 14.98 12.18 23.35
C ALA A 26 15.05 12.40 21.82
N GLY A 27 14.59 11.44 21.03
CA GLY A 27 14.49 11.56 19.57
C GLY A 27 13.40 12.55 19.17
N MET A 28 12.21 12.42 19.77
CA MET A 28 11.09 13.32 19.51
C MET A 28 11.42 14.78 19.83
N SER A 29 12.13 15.04 20.94
CA SER A 29 12.58 16.40 21.28
C SER A 29 13.51 17.00 20.21
N LYS A 30 14.41 16.20 19.63
CA LYS A 30 15.29 16.66 18.54
C LYS A 30 14.50 16.95 17.26
N ILE A 31 13.51 16.11 16.94
CA ILE A 31 12.62 16.32 15.80
C ILE A 31 11.85 17.64 15.99
N CYS A 32 11.21 17.84 17.15
CA CYS A 32 10.50 19.09 17.43
C CYS A 32 11.41 20.32 17.33
N PHE A 33 12.65 20.25 17.83
CA PHE A 33 13.63 21.32 17.66
C PHE A 33 13.91 21.65 16.19
N HIS A 34 14.13 20.63 15.35
CA HIS A 34 14.39 20.86 13.93
C HIS A 34 13.15 21.35 13.15
N LEU A 35 11.95 20.93 13.55
CA LEU A 35 10.69 21.46 12.98
C LEU A 35 10.51 22.94 13.31
N ASP A 36 10.83 23.35 14.54
CA ASP A 36 10.79 24.76 14.96
C ASP A 36 11.82 25.61 14.19
N GLU A 37 13.03 25.09 13.99
CA GLU A 37 14.04 25.74 13.14
C GLU A 37 13.58 25.83 11.67
N ALA A 38 12.92 24.79 11.14
CA ALA A 38 12.39 24.77 9.79
C ALA A 38 11.24 25.77 9.60
N ALA A 39 10.48 26.09 10.64
CA ALA A 39 9.39 27.06 10.60
C ALA A 39 9.86 28.46 10.18
N LYS A 40 11.15 28.77 10.33
CA LYS A 40 11.76 30.03 9.90
C LYS A 40 11.91 30.15 8.37
N TYR A 41 11.76 29.05 7.64
CA TYR A 41 12.01 28.95 6.20
C TYR A 41 10.77 28.56 5.38
N VAL A 42 9.60 28.54 6.00
CA VAL A 42 8.35 28.15 5.33
C VAL A 42 8.02 29.08 4.17
N SER A 43 7.40 28.52 3.13
CA SER A 43 7.01 29.30 1.94
C SER A 43 5.62 29.95 2.07
N ASN A 44 4.82 29.53 3.05
CA ASN A 44 3.48 30.06 3.31
C ASN A 44 3.06 29.84 4.78
N ALA A 45 2.00 30.51 5.22
CA ALA A 45 1.50 30.40 6.59
C ALA A 45 1.01 28.99 6.95
N ARG A 46 0.47 28.26 5.97
CA ARG A 46 -0.03 26.90 6.17
C ARG A 46 1.08 25.92 6.54
N GLN A 47 2.26 26.08 5.94
CA GLN A 47 3.43 25.29 6.30
C GLN A 47 3.91 25.59 7.71
N ALA A 48 3.82 26.84 8.19
CA ALA A 48 4.07 27.14 9.60
C ALA A 48 3.07 26.42 10.51
N ASP A 49 1.78 26.43 10.15
CA ASP A 49 0.73 25.73 10.91
C ASP A 49 1.00 24.22 10.95
N ILE A 50 1.30 23.60 9.81
CA ILE A 50 1.63 22.16 9.70
C ILE A 50 2.79 21.80 10.62
N LEU A 51 3.87 22.60 10.63
CA LEU A 51 5.04 22.35 11.48
C LEU A 51 4.70 22.49 12.97
N ALA A 52 3.91 23.51 13.34
CA ALA A 52 3.44 23.69 14.72
C ALA A 52 2.57 22.52 15.18
N GLU A 53 1.66 22.05 14.32
CA GLU A 53 0.79 20.91 14.57
C GLU A 53 1.58 19.59 14.71
N TYR A 54 2.64 19.39 13.92
CA TYR A 54 3.57 18.26 14.10
C TYR A 54 4.32 18.35 15.44
N ILE A 55 4.80 19.53 15.84
CA ILE A 55 5.47 19.74 17.12
C ILE A 55 4.51 19.41 18.29
N GLU A 56 3.25 19.85 18.23
CA GLU A 56 2.23 19.49 19.22
C GLU A 56 2.03 17.98 19.29
N CYS A 57 1.85 17.33 18.13
CA CYS A 57 1.68 15.89 18.06
C CYS A 57 2.86 15.13 18.71
N PHE A 58 4.10 15.44 18.31
CA PHE A 58 5.28 14.69 18.77
C PHE A 58 5.69 15.02 20.20
N SER A 59 5.37 16.21 20.71
CA SER A 59 5.61 16.56 22.11
C SER A 59 4.60 15.94 23.06
N THR A 60 3.35 15.75 22.63
CA THR A 60 2.27 15.21 23.47
C THR A 60 2.05 13.71 23.29
N GLY A 61 2.36 13.15 22.12
CA GLY A 61 1.98 11.79 21.73
C GLY A 61 0.48 11.62 21.44
N SER A 62 -0.25 12.71 21.18
CA SER A 62 -1.70 12.67 20.94
C SER A 62 -2.05 12.24 19.51
N LEU A 63 -2.81 11.15 19.37
CA LEU A 63 -3.37 10.72 18.08
C LEU A 63 -4.41 11.70 17.52
N GLU A 64 -5.05 12.49 18.39
CA GLU A 64 -5.97 13.53 17.93
C GLU A 64 -5.20 14.69 17.31
N ALA A 65 -4.11 15.13 17.97
CA ALA A 65 -3.21 16.13 17.44
C ALA A 65 -2.57 15.68 16.11
N TYR A 66 -2.27 14.38 15.97
CA TYR A 66 -1.74 13.82 14.72
C TYR A 66 -2.64 14.00 13.50
N ARG A 67 -3.96 14.15 13.68
CA ARG A 67 -4.89 14.36 12.56
C ARG A 67 -4.87 15.78 12.01
N ASN A 68 -4.45 16.75 12.81
CA ASN A 68 -4.43 18.16 12.42
C ASN A 68 -3.41 18.45 11.30
N PRO A 69 -2.12 18.07 11.42
CA PRO A 69 -1.16 18.33 10.36
C PRO A 69 -1.55 17.64 9.06
N GLN A 70 -2.22 16.48 9.12
CA GLN A 70 -2.72 15.78 7.92
C GLN A 70 -3.84 16.56 7.20
N LYS A 71 -4.77 17.17 7.95
CA LYS A 71 -5.83 18.01 7.37
C LYS A 71 -5.24 19.26 6.71
N SER A 72 -4.30 19.90 7.39
CA SER A 72 -3.62 21.10 6.91
C SER A 72 -2.75 20.78 5.68
N TRP A 73 -2.06 19.65 5.71
CA TRP A 73 -1.21 19.14 4.63
C TRP A 73 -1.97 18.86 3.33
N VAL A 74 -3.09 18.12 3.39
CA VAL A 74 -3.91 17.84 2.19
C VAL A 74 -4.41 19.12 1.51
N ALA A 75 -4.48 20.21 2.26
CA ALA A 75 -4.91 21.50 1.76
C ALA A 75 -3.74 22.39 1.28
N ASP A 76 -2.47 22.07 1.55
CA ASP A 76 -1.29 22.77 0.98
C ASP A 76 -1.06 22.28 -0.45
N ILE A 77 -1.78 22.86 -1.41
CA ILE A 77 -1.79 22.39 -2.81
C ILE A 77 -0.56 22.93 -3.55
N PHE A 78 0.21 22.05 -4.19
CA PHE A 78 1.41 22.36 -5.00
C PHE A 78 2.53 23.11 -4.23
N PRO A 79 2.99 22.61 -3.07
CA PRO A 79 4.13 23.18 -2.41
C PRO A 79 5.39 22.95 -3.24
N ARG A 80 6.38 23.85 -3.16
CA ARG A 80 7.67 23.65 -3.85
C ARG A 80 8.52 22.55 -3.22
N VAL A 81 8.27 22.26 -1.96
CA VAL A 81 8.88 21.17 -1.20
C VAL A 81 7.75 20.47 -0.49
N GLU A 82 7.54 19.21 -0.83
CA GLU A 82 6.51 18.35 -0.26
C GLU A 82 7.11 17.50 0.86
N THR A 83 6.35 17.21 1.90
CA THR A 83 6.83 16.44 3.06
C THR A 83 5.79 15.47 3.58
N ILE A 84 6.25 14.27 3.95
CA ILE A 84 5.49 13.31 4.77
C ILE A 84 6.30 13.06 6.03
N LEU A 85 5.68 13.10 7.21
CA LEU A 85 6.39 12.92 8.47
C LEU A 85 5.47 12.34 9.55
N GLY A 86 5.93 11.28 10.23
CA GLY A 86 5.25 10.75 11.39
C GLY A 86 5.27 9.23 11.46
N PHE A 87 4.33 8.67 12.24
CA PHE A 87 4.07 7.24 12.26
C PHE A 87 2.99 6.93 11.24
N VAL A 88 3.38 6.49 10.03
CA VAL A 88 2.48 6.46 8.87
C VAL A 88 2.02 5.05 8.54
N GLU A 89 2.94 4.14 8.25
CA GLU A 89 2.59 2.85 7.66
C GLU A 89 2.60 1.69 8.66
N PRO A 90 1.53 0.87 8.76
CA PRO A 90 1.41 -0.20 9.75
C PRO A 90 2.06 -1.53 9.36
N TYR A 91 2.79 -1.53 8.25
CA TYR A 91 3.32 -2.71 7.58
C TYR A 91 4.27 -3.56 8.42
N GLY A 92 5.01 -2.94 9.34
CA GLY A 92 5.94 -3.65 10.23
C GLY A 92 5.29 -4.33 11.43
N ASP A 93 4.03 -4.02 11.75
CA ASP A 93 3.30 -4.63 12.88
C ASP A 93 2.60 -5.91 12.44
N PRO A 94 2.87 -7.08 13.05
CA PRO A 94 2.15 -8.32 12.75
C PRO A 94 0.63 -8.24 12.96
N TYR A 95 0.18 -7.32 13.83
CA TYR A 95 -1.25 -7.04 14.05
C TYR A 95 -1.80 -5.96 13.11
N GLY A 96 -0.94 -5.25 12.38
CA GLY A 96 -1.32 -4.19 11.43
C GLY A 96 -1.97 -2.95 12.06
N VAL A 97 -1.73 -2.68 13.35
CA VAL A 97 -2.35 -1.56 14.08
C VAL A 97 -1.36 -0.48 14.53
N ARG A 98 -0.06 -0.79 14.59
CA ARG A 98 1.01 0.15 14.94
C ARG A 98 1.77 0.57 13.70
N ALA A 99 1.96 1.87 13.51
CA ALA A 99 2.68 2.43 12.39
C ALA A 99 4.19 2.61 12.67
N GLU A 100 4.99 2.51 11.62
CA GLU A 100 6.43 2.78 11.61
C GLU A 100 6.70 4.29 11.39
N TRP A 101 7.79 4.78 11.99
CA TRP A 101 8.24 6.17 11.79
C TRP A 101 8.83 6.36 10.40
N GLU A 102 8.33 7.33 9.65
CA GLU A 102 8.88 7.76 8.36
C GLU A 102 8.98 9.27 8.26
N GLY A 103 9.90 9.72 7.40
CA GLY A 103 10.11 11.12 7.06
C GLY A 103 10.62 11.22 5.63
N VAL A 104 9.89 11.91 4.77
CA VAL A 104 10.21 12.08 3.36
C VAL A 104 10.14 13.56 3.01
N VAL A 105 11.15 14.05 2.28
CA VAL A 105 11.17 15.40 1.70
C VAL A 105 11.33 15.24 0.19
N CYS A 106 10.37 15.77 -0.55
CA CYS A 106 10.29 15.64 -2.00
C CYS A 106 10.29 17.03 -2.65
N ILE A 107 10.97 17.15 -3.78
CA ILE A 107 10.87 18.32 -4.65
C ILE A 107 10.02 17.90 -5.85
N PRO A 108 8.81 18.47 -6.05
CA PRO A 108 7.99 18.12 -7.18
C PRO A 108 8.69 18.49 -8.50
N ASP A 109 8.63 17.57 -9.46
CA ASP A 109 9.02 17.84 -10.85
C ASP A 109 7.78 18.38 -11.60
N PRO A 110 7.77 19.66 -12.02
CA PRO A 110 6.63 20.26 -12.70
C PRO A 110 6.31 19.60 -14.05
N ASP A 111 7.32 19.13 -14.76
CA ASP A 111 7.17 18.53 -16.10
C ASP A 111 6.54 17.14 -15.98
N GLU A 112 7.02 16.32 -15.04
CA GLU A 112 6.40 15.01 -14.77
C GLU A 112 5.00 15.15 -14.17
N THR A 113 4.78 16.12 -13.28
CA THR A 113 3.45 16.44 -12.74
C THR A 113 2.49 16.85 -13.85
N TYR A 114 2.94 17.67 -14.81
CA TYR A 114 2.13 18.06 -15.96
C TYR A 114 1.78 16.86 -16.85
N LYS A 115 2.73 15.96 -17.13
CA LYS A 115 2.48 14.73 -17.90
C LYS A 115 1.43 13.84 -17.21
N LEU A 116 1.55 13.63 -15.89
CA LEU A 116 0.60 12.84 -15.13
C LEU A 116 -0.79 13.49 -15.10
N LYS A 117 -0.86 14.80 -14.88
CA LYS A 117 -2.13 15.54 -14.93
C LYS A 117 -2.78 15.43 -16.31
N ALA A 118 -2.01 15.61 -17.38
CA ALA A 118 -2.49 15.46 -18.74
C ALA A 118 -2.99 14.04 -19.02
N LEU A 119 -2.32 13.00 -18.50
CA LEU A 119 -2.78 11.62 -18.61
C LEU A 119 -4.16 11.42 -17.96
N VAL A 120 -4.38 11.99 -16.77
CA VAL A 120 -5.65 11.90 -16.04
C VAL A 120 -6.76 12.66 -16.77
N GLU A 121 -6.52 13.93 -17.09
CA GLU A 121 -7.51 14.81 -17.75
C GLU A 121 -7.87 14.34 -19.15
N LYS A 122 -6.90 13.72 -19.84
CA LYS A 122 -7.02 13.30 -21.22
C LYS A 122 -7.06 11.78 -21.36
N SER A 123 -7.52 11.03 -20.36
CA SER A 123 -7.59 9.56 -20.41
C SER A 123 -8.33 9.00 -21.65
N THR A 124 -9.13 9.82 -22.33
CA THR A 124 -9.79 9.55 -23.62
C THR A 124 -8.90 9.70 -24.86
N ILE A 125 -7.63 10.12 -24.73
CA ILE A 125 -6.73 10.33 -25.88
C ILE A 125 -6.25 9.04 -26.52
N TYR A 126 -6.18 7.95 -25.75
CA TYR A 126 -5.86 6.64 -26.31
C TYR A 126 -7.11 6.13 -27.02
N ASN A 127 -7.07 6.19 -28.35
CA ASN A 127 -8.16 5.77 -29.21
C ASN A 127 -7.59 4.91 -30.34
N ASP A 128 -8.46 4.44 -31.24
CA ASP A 128 -8.07 3.51 -32.29
C ASP A 128 -7.12 4.11 -33.35
N THR A 129 -6.84 5.42 -33.27
CA THR A 129 -5.93 6.13 -34.19
C THR A 129 -4.57 6.48 -33.58
N THR A 130 -4.38 6.27 -32.27
CA THR A 130 -3.08 6.53 -31.62
C THR A 130 -2.12 5.35 -31.77
N PRO A 131 -0.78 5.58 -31.78
CA PRO A 131 0.20 4.49 -31.90
C PRO A 131 0.12 3.43 -30.80
N ILE A 132 -0.33 3.83 -29.61
CA ILE A 132 -0.72 2.94 -28.52
C ILE A 132 -2.22 3.15 -28.33
N THR A 133 -3.03 2.12 -28.49
CA THR A 133 -4.48 2.20 -28.33
C THR A 133 -4.90 1.98 -26.87
N ALA A 134 -6.16 2.29 -26.53
CA ALA A 134 -6.71 1.93 -25.22
C ALA A 134 -6.68 0.40 -25.00
N ASP A 135 -6.96 -0.38 -26.04
CA ASP A 135 -6.92 -1.84 -26.00
C ASP A 135 -5.51 -2.38 -25.73
N ASP A 136 -4.46 -1.72 -26.24
CA ASP A 136 -3.08 -2.09 -25.93
C ASP A 136 -2.74 -1.82 -24.47
N LEU A 137 -3.12 -0.66 -23.93
CA LEU A 137 -2.91 -0.35 -22.51
C LEU A 137 -3.63 -1.33 -21.59
N ILE A 138 -4.86 -1.69 -21.94
CA ILE A 138 -5.64 -2.70 -21.23
C ILE A 138 -4.91 -4.04 -21.28
N TYR A 139 -4.48 -4.49 -22.47
CA TYR A 139 -3.70 -5.72 -22.60
C TYR A 139 -2.43 -5.71 -21.76
N TYR A 140 -1.64 -4.63 -21.83
CA TYR A 140 -0.42 -4.49 -21.05
C TYR A 140 -0.69 -4.50 -19.55
N THR A 141 -1.85 -4.01 -19.11
CA THR A 141 -2.26 -4.09 -17.70
C THR A 141 -2.47 -5.54 -17.27
N TYR A 142 -3.14 -6.38 -18.07
CA TYR A 142 -3.27 -7.82 -17.77
C TYR A 142 -1.94 -8.55 -17.85
N LEU A 143 -1.09 -8.22 -18.83
CA LEU A 143 0.24 -8.78 -18.91
C LEU A 143 1.07 -8.40 -17.68
N HIS A 144 0.96 -7.17 -17.19
CA HIS A 144 1.64 -6.71 -15.99
C HIS A 144 1.16 -7.43 -14.74
N ILE A 145 -0.16 -7.67 -14.60
CA ILE A 145 -0.71 -8.52 -13.52
C ILE A 145 -0.06 -9.91 -13.55
N GLY A 146 -0.02 -10.52 -14.73
CA GLY A 146 0.58 -11.84 -14.93
C GLY A 146 2.07 -11.87 -14.62
N VAL A 147 2.84 -10.92 -15.14
CA VAL A 147 4.29 -10.86 -14.97
C VAL A 147 4.65 -10.51 -13.54
N GLU A 148 4.11 -9.45 -12.94
CA GLU A 148 4.49 -8.99 -11.60
C GLU A 148 3.99 -9.90 -10.47
N GLY A 149 2.94 -10.69 -10.72
CA GLY A 149 2.49 -11.73 -9.78
C GLY A 149 3.51 -12.85 -9.60
N MET A 150 4.45 -13.04 -10.55
CA MET A 150 5.43 -14.13 -10.49
C MET A 150 6.64 -13.80 -9.61
N PRO A 151 7.37 -12.67 -9.80
CA PRO A 151 8.44 -12.26 -8.90
C PRO A 151 7.99 -12.08 -7.45
N ALA A 152 6.70 -11.81 -7.21
CA ALA A 152 6.15 -11.74 -5.86
C ALA A 152 6.46 -13.02 -5.06
N LEU A 153 6.35 -14.20 -5.67
CA LEU A 153 6.61 -15.50 -5.03
C LEU A 153 8.02 -15.61 -4.42
N ARG A 154 9.01 -14.86 -4.93
CA ARG A 154 10.38 -14.84 -4.36
C ARG A 154 10.36 -14.41 -2.89
N THR A 155 9.42 -13.54 -2.52
CA THR A 155 9.28 -12.99 -1.16
C THR A 155 8.49 -13.90 -0.23
N PHE A 156 7.84 -14.94 -0.74
CA PHE A 156 7.10 -15.89 0.07
C PHE A 156 8.07 -16.88 0.76
N ASN A 157 7.95 -17.03 2.07
CA ASN A 157 8.67 -18.04 2.84
C ASN A 157 7.81 -19.32 2.93
N VAL A 158 8.27 -20.38 2.24
CA VAL A 158 7.55 -21.67 2.18
C VAL A 158 7.56 -22.41 3.52
N ARG A 159 8.62 -22.24 4.33
CA ARG A 159 8.77 -22.93 5.61
C ARG A 159 7.78 -22.38 6.64
N ASP A 160 7.70 -21.06 6.72
CA ASP A 160 6.92 -20.39 7.75
C ASP A 160 5.52 -19.96 7.25
N ASN A 161 5.25 -20.14 5.95
CA ASN A 161 4.00 -19.78 5.28
C ASN A 161 3.65 -18.28 5.44
N ILE A 162 4.68 -17.42 5.36
CA ILE A 162 4.59 -15.97 5.59
C ILE A 162 5.22 -15.22 4.41
N TRP A 163 4.64 -14.07 4.05
CA TRP A 163 5.22 -13.14 3.08
C TRP A 163 6.26 -12.24 3.75
N GLY A 164 7.48 -12.20 3.20
CA GLY A 164 8.64 -11.55 3.80
C GLY A 164 8.79 -10.04 3.51
N GLN A 165 7.77 -9.36 2.99
CA GLN A 165 7.84 -7.93 2.65
C GLN A 165 6.68 -7.15 3.27
N PRO A 166 6.96 -6.17 4.14
CA PRO A 166 5.94 -5.52 4.96
C PRO A 166 5.01 -4.61 4.14
N HIS A 167 5.50 -3.95 3.08
CA HIS A 167 4.77 -2.92 2.31
C HIS A 167 3.57 -3.41 1.46
N ALA A 168 3.05 -4.61 1.71
CA ALA A 168 1.94 -5.21 0.96
C ALA A 168 2.11 -5.15 -0.57
N ARG A 169 3.35 -5.12 -1.07
CA ARG A 169 3.60 -4.86 -2.50
C ARG A 169 3.46 -6.13 -3.34
N PHE A 170 3.84 -7.27 -2.78
CA PHE A 170 4.02 -8.52 -3.53
C PHE A 170 2.86 -9.50 -3.33
N GLU A 171 2.40 -9.70 -2.10
CA GLU A 171 1.25 -10.57 -1.81
C GLU A 171 0.00 -10.20 -2.64
N PRO A 172 -0.45 -8.93 -2.72
CA PRO A 172 -1.64 -8.60 -3.49
C PRO A 172 -1.46 -8.82 -5.00
N ARG A 173 -0.24 -8.66 -5.53
CA ARG A 173 0.04 -8.94 -6.95
C ARG A 173 -0.15 -10.41 -7.26
N PHE A 174 0.36 -11.28 -6.40
CA PHE A 174 0.15 -12.72 -6.53
C PHE A 174 -1.32 -13.10 -6.32
N ALA A 175 -2.02 -12.50 -5.35
CA ALA A 175 -3.44 -12.74 -5.12
C ALA A 175 -4.32 -12.33 -6.32
N ILE A 176 -4.04 -11.18 -6.96
CA ILE A 176 -4.75 -10.72 -8.16
C ILE A 176 -4.48 -11.66 -9.35
N LEU A 177 -3.23 -12.10 -9.53
CA LEU A 177 -2.88 -13.11 -10.53
C LEU A 177 -3.65 -14.41 -10.28
N LYS A 178 -3.59 -14.96 -9.06
CA LYS A 178 -4.26 -16.20 -8.69
C LYS A 178 -5.78 -16.10 -8.86
N HIS A 179 -6.40 -14.99 -8.47
CA HIS A 179 -7.82 -14.73 -8.72
C HIS A 179 -8.14 -14.75 -10.22
N SER A 180 -7.33 -14.07 -11.02
CA SER A 180 -7.52 -14.01 -12.49
C SER A 180 -7.34 -15.38 -13.17
N LEU A 181 -6.47 -16.25 -12.64
CA LEU A 181 -6.31 -17.63 -13.12
C LEU A 181 -7.52 -18.51 -12.79
N LEU A 182 -8.14 -18.31 -11.62
CA LEU A 182 -9.25 -19.12 -11.13
C LEU A 182 -10.61 -18.67 -11.73
N ASP A 183 -10.85 -17.37 -11.82
CA ASP A 183 -12.16 -16.78 -12.14
C ASP A 183 -12.17 -16.02 -13.48
N GLY A 184 -11.00 -15.80 -14.10
CA GLY A 184 -10.85 -15.02 -15.33
C GLY A 184 -11.17 -15.76 -16.63
N GLY A 185 -11.74 -16.97 -16.57
CA GLY A 185 -12.14 -17.73 -17.78
C GLY A 185 -11.00 -18.07 -18.75
N GLY A 186 -9.76 -18.13 -18.24
CA GLY A 186 -8.56 -18.32 -19.05
C GLY A 186 -8.09 -17.08 -19.79
N VAL A 187 -8.46 -15.87 -19.33
CA VAL A 187 -7.86 -14.61 -19.80
C VAL A 187 -6.36 -14.54 -19.50
N LEU A 188 -5.94 -15.11 -18.38
CA LEU A 188 -4.55 -15.33 -18.02
C LEU A 188 -4.29 -16.84 -17.92
N ALA A 189 -3.10 -17.25 -18.36
CA ALA A 189 -2.61 -18.59 -18.13
C ALA A 189 -1.12 -18.55 -17.78
N VAL A 190 -0.68 -19.53 -16.99
CA VAL A 190 0.72 -19.73 -16.62
C VAL A 190 1.09 -21.17 -16.97
N SER A 191 2.11 -21.32 -17.80
CA SER A 191 2.78 -22.60 -18.07
C SER A 191 4.22 -22.54 -17.60
N HIS A 192 4.82 -23.70 -17.29
CA HIS A 192 6.21 -23.75 -16.87
C HIS A 192 6.91 -24.97 -17.46
N ASP A 193 8.22 -24.84 -17.65
CA ASP A 193 9.11 -25.93 -17.98
C ASP A 193 10.14 -26.07 -16.85
N ALA A 194 10.06 -27.19 -16.13
CA ALA A 194 10.96 -27.46 -15.01
C ALA A 194 12.38 -27.84 -15.45
N GLN A 195 12.55 -28.35 -16.68
CA GLN A 195 13.87 -28.72 -17.21
C GLN A 195 14.59 -27.48 -17.75
N ALA A 196 13.85 -26.59 -18.41
CA ALA A 196 14.38 -25.34 -18.93
C ALA A 196 14.43 -24.22 -17.88
N GLU A 197 13.92 -24.44 -16.67
CA GLU A 197 13.77 -23.44 -15.61
C GLU A 197 13.08 -22.15 -16.11
N THR A 198 11.98 -22.31 -16.85
CA THR A 198 11.22 -21.18 -17.40
C THR A 198 9.77 -21.20 -16.95
N VAL A 199 9.21 -20.00 -16.80
CA VAL A 199 7.79 -19.80 -16.59
C VAL A 199 7.27 -18.81 -17.63
N HIS A 200 6.18 -19.17 -18.28
CA HIS A 200 5.53 -18.39 -19.32
C HIS A 200 4.15 -17.93 -18.85
N VAL A 201 3.95 -16.61 -18.92
CA VAL A 201 2.65 -15.97 -18.70
C VAL A 201 2.06 -15.64 -20.08
N SER A 202 0.81 -16.01 -20.30
CA SER A 202 0.08 -15.64 -21.51
C SER A 202 -1.24 -14.93 -21.18
N VAL A 203 -1.64 -14.04 -22.08
CA VAL A 203 -2.87 -13.26 -21.97
C VAL A 203 -3.70 -13.45 -23.24
N ASP A 204 -4.93 -13.93 -23.10
CA ASP A 204 -5.89 -14.02 -24.20
C ASP A 204 -6.64 -12.68 -24.34
N ARG A 205 -6.22 -11.87 -25.31
CA ARG A 205 -6.82 -10.56 -25.61
C ARG A 205 -8.33 -10.63 -25.80
N SER A 206 -8.83 -11.69 -26.44
CA SER A 206 -10.26 -11.83 -26.76
C SER A 206 -11.15 -12.00 -25.53
N LYS A 207 -10.56 -12.44 -24.41
CA LYS A 207 -11.27 -12.70 -23.15
C LYS A 207 -11.20 -11.55 -22.15
N ILE A 208 -10.43 -10.50 -22.43
CA ILE A 208 -10.26 -9.40 -21.49
C ILE A 208 -11.61 -8.74 -21.16
N SER A 209 -12.35 -8.31 -22.17
CA SER A 209 -13.62 -7.61 -21.97
C SER A 209 -14.72 -8.52 -21.44
N SER A 210 -14.74 -9.79 -21.88
CA SER A 210 -15.82 -10.74 -21.57
C SER A 210 -15.65 -11.48 -20.25
N HIS A 211 -14.42 -11.78 -19.84
CA HIS A 211 -14.13 -12.59 -18.65
C HIS A 211 -13.20 -11.88 -17.67
N GLY A 212 -12.09 -11.33 -18.15
CA GLY A 212 -11.08 -10.69 -17.28
C GLY A 212 -11.62 -9.50 -16.50
N LYS A 213 -12.23 -8.53 -17.19
CA LYS A 213 -12.73 -7.31 -16.57
C LYS A 213 -13.87 -7.61 -15.59
N PRO A 214 -14.86 -8.45 -15.92
CA PRO A 214 -15.85 -8.90 -14.93
C PRO A 214 -15.24 -9.63 -13.73
N SER A 215 -14.21 -10.46 -13.93
CA SER A 215 -13.53 -11.19 -12.85
C SER A 215 -12.86 -10.26 -11.84
N LEU A 216 -12.05 -9.30 -12.32
CA LEU A 216 -11.45 -8.28 -11.47
C LEU A 216 -12.52 -7.40 -10.80
N GLY A 217 -13.58 -7.06 -11.53
CA GLY A 217 -14.71 -6.30 -11.00
C GLY A 217 -15.39 -6.99 -9.82
N ARG A 218 -15.60 -8.31 -9.88
CA ARG A 218 -16.14 -9.10 -8.75
C ARG A 218 -15.22 -9.06 -7.54
N MET A 219 -13.93 -9.32 -7.72
CA MET A 219 -12.94 -9.28 -6.63
C MET A 219 -12.93 -7.92 -5.93
N LEU A 220 -12.81 -6.83 -6.70
CA LEU A 220 -12.78 -5.47 -6.16
C LEU A 220 -14.08 -5.11 -5.45
N CYS A 221 -15.23 -5.49 -6.01
CA CYS A 221 -16.54 -5.25 -5.40
C CYS A 221 -16.66 -5.92 -4.04
N CYS A 222 -16.33 -7.21 -3.95
CA CYS A 222 -16.38 -7.96 -2.69
C CYS A 222 -15.45 -7.35 -1.63
N ILE A 223 -14.18 -7.13 -1.97
CA ILE A 223 -13.19 -6.56 -1.04
C ILE A 223 -13.63 -5.18 -0.55
N GLN A 224 -14.13 -4.32 -1.45
CA GLN A 224 -14.59 -2.99 -1.09
C GLN A 224 -15.83 -3.02 -0.17
N ILE A 225 -16.80 -3.90 -0.45
CA ILE A 225 -17.97 -4.07 0.40
C ILE A 225 -17.55 -4.50 1.80
N TRP A 226 -16.74 -5.56 1.92
CA TRP A 226 -16.31 -6.08 3.22
C TRP A 226 -15.48 -5.06 4.00
N ARG A 227 -14.64 -4.27 3.32
CA ARG A 227 -13.94 -3.14 3.93
C ARG A 227 -14.92 -2.10 4.50
N CYS A 228 -15.94 -1.72 3.75
CA CYS A 228 -16.92 -0.71 4.16
C CYS A 228 -17.76 -1.14 5.38
N ILE A 229 -18.06 -2.43 5.52
CA ILE A 229 -18.89 -2.96 6.61
C ILE A 229 -18.08 -3.62 7.73
N ALA A 230 -16.75 -3.56 7.66
CA ALA A 230 -15.82 -4.22 8.58
C ALA A 230 -16.06 -5.74 8.72
N ASP A 231 -16.46 -6.42 7.63
CA ASP A 231 -16.67 -7.87 7.60
C ASP A 231 -15.34 -8.61 7.41
N VAL A 232 -14.68 -8.86 8.55
CA VAL A 232 -13.38 -9.53 8.61
C VAL A 232 -13.48 -10.99 8.18
N GLU A 233 -14.57 -11.68 8.52
CA GLU A 233 -14.72 -13.12 8.31
C GLU A 233 -14.82 -13.45 6.82
N SER A 234 -15.71 -12.75 6.10
CA SER A 234 -15.88 -12.96 4.66
C SER A 234 -14.62 -12.55 3.89
N CYS A 235 -14.02 -11.42 4.24
CA CYS A 235 -12.79 -10.94 3.61
C CYS A 235 -11.63 -11.93 3.79
N ARG A 236 -11.44 -12.44 5.01
CA ARG A 236 -10.39 -13.40 5.32
C ARG A 236 -10.60 -14.73 4.59
N SER A 237 -11.84 -15.23 4.59
CA SER A 237 -12.21 -16.49 3.94
C SER A 237 -11.98 -16.45 2.43
N PHE A 238 -12.19 -15.29 1.80
CA PHE A 238 -11.91 -15.09 0.38
C PHE A 238 -10.43 -14.84 0.07
N TYR A 239 -9.76 -13.98 0.84
CA TYR A 239 -8.42 -13.49 0.49
C TYR A 239 -7.29 -14.44 0.90
N GLN A 240 -7.39 -15.14 2.04
CA GLN A 240 -6.33 -16.05 2.50
C GLN A 240 -6.00 -17.17 1.52
N PRO A 241 -6.98 -17.84 0.87
CA PRO A 241 -6.67 -18.83 -0.17
C PRO A 241 -5.97 -18.22 -1.39
N LEU A 242 -6.26 -16.95 -1.72
CA LEU A 242 -5.63 -16.25 -2.83
C LEU A 242 -4.18 -15.86 -2.55
N SER A 243 -3.83 -15.60 -1.28
CA SER A 243 -2.45 -15.28 -0.89
C SER A 243 -1.61 -16.49 -0.50
N ALA A 244 -2.19 -17.70 -0.43
CA ALA A 244 -1.44 -18.93 -0.20
C ALA A 244 -0.70 -19.42 -1.46
N ALA A 245 0.58 -19.77 -1.31
CA ALA A 245 1.39 -20.37 -2.38
C ALA A 245 1.64 -21.88 -2.13
N ASP A 246 0.75 -22.70 -2.67
CA ASP A 246 0.71 -24.17 -2.59
C ASP A 246 0.87 -24.85 -3.96
N GLY A 247 1.03 -26.17 -3.98
CA GLY A 247 1.06 -26.95 -5.23
C GLY A 247 2.03 -26.42 -6.29
N ALA A 248 1.51 -26.15 -7.49
CA ALA A 248 2.27 -25.64 -8.63
C ALA A 248 2.98 -24.30 -8.35
N HIS A 249 2.44 -23.46 -7.45
CA HIS A 249 3.06 -22.18 -7.09
C HIS A 249 4.42 -22.36 -6.42
N LYS A 250 4.65 -23.50 -5.73
CA LYS A 250 5.97 -23.82 -5.15
C LYS A 250 7.01 -24.10 -6.23
N THR A 251 6.61 -24.79 -7.31
CA THR A 251 7.46 -25.02 -8.48
C THR A 251 7.77 -23.70 -9.19
N TRP A 252 6.75 -22.85 -9.41
CA TRP A 252 6.96 -21.53 -10.00
C TRP A 252 7.90 -20.69 -9.16
N ARG A 253 7.71 -20.69 -7.83
CA ARG A 253 8.59 -20.02 -6.87
C ARG A 253 10.03 -20.51 -7.02
N HIS A 254 10.26 -21.82 -7.11
CA HIS A 254 11.60 -22.36 -7.29
C HIS A 254 12.26 -21.76 -8.53
N ILE A 255 11.57 -21.81 -9.68
CA ILE A 255 12.08 -21.27 -10.95
C ILE A 255 12.35 -19.76 -10.86
N VAL A 256 11.44 -18.96 -10.29
CA VAL A 256 11.64 -17.50 -10.23
C VAL A 256 12.61 -17.08 -9.14
N ALA A 257 12.88 -17.92 -8.13
CA ALA A 257 13.79 -17.61 -7.03
C ALA A 257 15.22 -18.09 -7.27
N SER A 258 15.44 -18.98 -8.26
CA SER A 258 16.74 -19.21 -8.89
C SER A 258 17.33 -17.92 -9.47
#